data_AF-A0A9X2YBZ5-F1
#
_entry.id   AF-A0A9X2YBZ5-F1
#
_cell.length_a   1.000
_cell.length_b   1.000
_cell.length_c   1.000
_cell.angle_alpha   90.00
_cell.angle_beta   90.00
_cell.angle_gamma   90.00
#
_symmetry.space_group_name_H-M   'P 1'
#
loop_
_entity.id
_entity.type
_entity.pdbx_description
1 polymer ?
#
loop_
_entity_poly.entity_id
_entity_poly.type
_entity_poly.pdbx_seq_one_letter_code
_entity_poly.pdbx_strand_id
1 'polypeptide(L)'
;MKAAGANVVRIAAAALGASALLTATAGTASAWPIPITGEQQNFINQARGAGFPGDDDQVLTAGLQACRLLYTGQGAAGVSAALSAQYGSSPGQAAGLVSAAHATMCTQAPS
;
A
#
# COMPACT_ATOMS: atom_id res chain seq x y z
N MET A 1 35.22 -21.24 43.96
CA MET A 1 34.44 -21.00 42.72
C MET A 1 33.88 -19.58 42.74
N LYS A 2 34.69 -18.56 42.40
CA LYS A 2 34.30 -17.15 42.53
C LYS A 2 34.90 -16.33 41.38
N ALA A 3 34.72 -16.83 40.15
CA ALA A 3 35.21 -16.18 38.93
C ALA A 3 34.21 -16.25 37.76
N ALA A 4 33.23 -17.18 37.80
CA ALA A 4 32.22 -17.32 36.75
C ALA A 4 31.18 -16.19 36.75
N GLY A 5 30.78 -15.67 37.92
CA GLY A 5 29.71 -14.67 38.01
C GLY A 5 30.06 -13.30 37.44
N ALA A 6 31.32 -12.87 37.57
CA ALA A 6 31.75 -11.55 37.08
C ALA A 6 31.79 -11.47 35.54
N ASN A 7 32.14 -12.57 34.87
CA ASN A 7 32.18 -12.64 33.41
C ASN A 7 30.77 -12.70 32.80
N VAL A 8 29.83 -13.41 33.45
CA VAL A 8 28.42 -13.45 33.02
C VAL A 8 27.77 -12.07 33.11
N VAL A 9 28.01 -11.32 34.20
CA VAL A 9 27.48 -9.96 34.37
C VAL A 9 28.03 -8.99 33.31
N ARG A 10 29.33 -9.09 32.97
CA ARG A 10 29.95 -8.25 31.94
C ARG A 10 29.42 -8.54 30.54
N ILE A 11 29.21 -9.82 30.20
CA ILE A 11 28.65 -10.23 28.91
C ILE A 11 27.19 -9.76 28.78
N ALA A 12 26.39 -9.90 29.84
CA ALA A 12 25.01 -9.43 29.85
C ALA A 12 24.92 -7.90 29.70
N ALA A 13 25.79 -7.15 30.40
CA ALA A 13 25.83 -5.69 30.28
C ALA A 13 26.26 -5.23 28.87
N ALA A 14 27.23 -5.89 28.26
CA ALA A 14 27.66 -5.59 26.89
C ALA A 14 26.57 -5.90 25.86
N ALA A 15 25.84 -7.01 26.03
CA ALA A 15 24.72 -7.36 25.16
C ALA A 15 23.59 -6.34 25.25
N LEU A 16 23.17 -5.96 26.47
CA LEU A 16 22.13 -4.95 26.68
C LEU A 16 22.53 -3.57 26.14
N GLY A 17 23.79 -3.18 26.34
CA GLY A 17 24.34 -1.94 25.80
C GLY A 17 24.34 -1.92 24.26
N ALA A 18 24.75 -3.02 23.62
CA ALA A 18 24.71 -3.15 22.18
C ALA A 18 23.28 -3.09 21.64
N SER A 19 22.33 -3.82 22.25
CA SER A 19 20.91 -3.79 21.87
C SER A 19 20.32 -2.38 21.95
N ALA A 20 20.66 -1.61 23.00
CA ALA A 20 20.21 -0.24 23.16
C ALA A 20 20.79 0.72 22.11
N LEU A 21 22.05 0.51 21.70
CA LEU A 21 22.68 1.32 20.63
C LEU A 21 22.14 0.97 19.24
N LEU A 22 21.77 -0.31 19.02
CA LEU A 22 21.17 -0.79 17.78
C LEU A 22 19.73 -0.27 17.59
N THR A 23 18.94 -0.14 18.66
CA THR A 23 17.60 0.49 18.58
C THR A 23 17.66 2.01 18.49
N ALA A 24 18.66 2.65 19.08
CA ALA A 24 18.84 4.11 19.01
C ALA A 24 19.23 4.62 17.61
N THR A 25 19.79 3.75 16.75
CA THR A 25 20.22 4.11 15.39
C THR A 25 19.25 3.66 14.30
N ALA A 26 18.15 2.99 14.66
CA ALA A 26 17.03 2.76 13.76
C ALA A 26 16.26 4.07 13.55
N GLY A 27 16.78 4.95 12.70
CA GLY A 27 16.05 6.11 12.24
C GLY A 27 14.73 5.65 11.60
N THR A 28 13.63 6.32 11.94
CA THR A 28 12.36 6.13 11.22
C THR A 28 12.64 6.35 9.74
N ALA A 29 12.31 5.37 8.89
CA ALA A 29 12.39 5.56 7.45
C ALA A 29 11.45 6.70 7.07
N SER A 30 12.01 7.90 6.88
CA SER A 30 11.28 9.06 6.41
C SER A 30 11.04 8.87 4.91
N ALA A 31 9.91 8.27 4.54
CA ALA A 31 9.45 8.36 3.17
C ALA A 31 9.17 9.84 2.90
N TRP A 32 9.90 10.45 1.97
CA TRP A 32 9.57 11.78 1.47
C TRP A 32 8.12 11.70 0.99
N PRO A 33 7.18 12.49 1.54
CA PRO A 33 5.79 12.40 1.15
C PRO A 33 5.70 12.70 -0.34
N ILE A 34 5.33 11.70 -1.15
CA ILE A 34 4.91 11.97 -2.52
C ILE A 34 3.55 12.64 -2.37
N PRO A 35 3.40 13.93 -2.73
CA PRO A 35 2.13 14.60 -2.55
C PRO A 35 1.10 13.95 -3.47
N ILE A 36 0.06 13.37 -2.86
CA ILE A 36 -1.14 12.92 -3.58
C ILE A 36 -1.75 14.15 -4.27
N THR A 37 -1.97 14.06 -5.58
CA THR A 37 -2.61 15.15 -6.33
C THR A 37 -4.09 15.27 -5.96
N GLY A 38 -4.71 16.43 -6.21
CA GLY A 38 -6.15 16.61 -5.96
C GLY A 38 -7.02 15.58 -6.72
N GLU A 39 -6.63 15.21 -7.94
CA GLU A 39 -7.30 14.19 -8.74
C GLU A 39 -7.14 12.79 -8.13
N GLN A 40 -5.94 12.43 -7.69
CA GLN A 40 -5.68 11.16 -7.02
C GLN A 40 -6.49 11.06 -5.71
N GLN A 41 -6.58 12.14 -4.95
CA GLN A 41 -7.38 12.18 -3.73
C GLN A 41 -8.89 12.04 -4.03
N ASN A 42 -9.37 12.69 -5.10
CA ASN A 42 -10.75 12.55 -5.55
C ASN A 42 -11.05 11.11 -5.98
N PHE A 43 -10.13 10.46 -6.69
CA PHE A 43 -10.23 9.05 -7.05
C PHE A 43 -10.29 8.15 -5.80
N ILE A 44 -9.38 8.33 -4.83
CA ILE A 44 -9.38 7.58 -3.57
C ILE A 44 -10.73 7.70 -2.85
N ASN A 45 -11.26 8.92 -2.75
CA ASN A 45 -12.53 9.17 -2.07
C ASN A 45 -13.69 8.44 -2.76
N GLN A 46 -13.74 8.45 -4.09
CA GLN A 46 -14.75 7.72 -4.86
C GLN A 46 -14.61 6.19 -4.70
N ALA A 47 -13.39 5.67 -4.79
CA ALA A 47 -13.13 4.24 -4.63
C ALA A 47 -13.48 3.73 -3.22
N ARG A 48 -13.19 4.52 -2.17
CA ARG A 48 -13.65 4.22 -0.80
C ARG A 48 -15.16 4.36 -0.64
N GLY A 49 -15.77 5.34 -1.30
CA GLY A 49 -17.24 5.48 -1.36
C GLY A 49 -17.91 4.25 -1.98
N ALA A 50 -17.25 3.60 -2.93
CA ALA A 50 -17.66 2.31 -3.51
C ALA A 50 -17.32 1.09 -2.62
N GLY A 51 -16.63 1.30 -1.49
CA GLY A 51 -16.26 0.26 -0.54
C GLY A 51 -15.06 -0.60 -0.95
N PHE A 52 -14.19 -0.12 -1.85
CA PHE A 52 -12.98 -0.86 -2.22
C PHE A 52 -12.05 -1.01 -1.01
N PRO A 53 -11.51 -2.21 -0.73
CA PRO A 53 -10.69 -2.46 0.45
C PRO A 53 -9.25 -1.96 0.28
N GLY A 54 -8.56 -1.78 1.41
CA GLY A 54 -7.13 -1.45 1.46
C GLY A 54 -6.83 0.01 1.80
N ASP A 55 -5.56 0.28 2.00
CA ASP A 55 -5.05 1.64 2.24
C ASP A 55 -4.99 2.47 0.96
N ASP A 56 -4.84 3.79 1.08
CA ASP A 56 -4.91 4.73 -0.06
C ASP A 56 -3.88 4.44 -1.15
N ASP A 57 -2.69 3.96 -0.77
CA ASP A 57 -1.67 3.51 -1.73
C ASP A 57 -2.09 2.25 -2.49
N GLN A 58 -2.78 1.32 -1.83
CA GLN A 58 -3.32 0.13 -2.47
C GLN A 58 -4.46 0.49 -3.43
N VAL A 59 -5.33 1.42 -3.01
CA VAL A 59 -6.41 1.97 -3.84
C VAL A 59 -5.86 2.65 -5.08
N LEU A 60 -4.84 3.51 -4.93
CA LEU A 60 -4.15 4.16 -6.05
C LEU A 60 -3.48 3.15 -6.98
N THR A 61 -2.77 2.17 -6.43
CA THR A 61 -2.13 1.12 -7.21
C THR A 61 -3.15 0.34 -8.02
N ALA A 62 -4.28 -0.05 -7.42
CA ALA A 62 -5.36 -0.75 -8.10
C ALA A 62 -6.00 0.10 -9.20
N GLY A 63 -6.20 1.41 -8.97
CA GLY A 63 -6.73 2.33 -9.97
C GLY A 63 -5.80 2.54 -11.16
N LEU A 64 -4.50 2.70 -10.92
CA LEU A 64 -3.50 2.78 -11.98
C LEU A 64 -3.40 1.48 -12.78
N GLN A 65 -3.51 0.34 -12.09
CA GLN A 65 -3.59 -0.96 -12.76
C GLN A 65 -4.85 -1.06 -13.62
N ALA A 66 -6.02 -0.63 -13.12
CA ALA A 66 -7.26 -0.59 -13.89
C ALA A 66 -7.07 0.19 -15.18
N CYS A 67 -6.52 1.41 -15.08
CA CYS A 67 -6.23 2.26 -16.22
C CYS A 67 -5.30 1.59 -17.24
N ARG A 68 -4.23 0.95 -16.78
CA ARG A 68 -3.33 0.19 -17.65
C ARG A 68 -4.09 -0.89 -18.42
N LEU A 69 -4.90 -1.68 -17.74
CA LEU A 69 -5.63 -2.79 -18.36
C LEU A 69 -6.65 -2.29 -19.40
N LEU A 70 -7.37 -1.21 -19.08
CA LEU A 70 -8.28 -0.55 -20.02
C LEU A 70 -7.53 -0.04 -21.27
N TYR A 71 -6.40 0.64 -21.09
CA TYR A 71 -5.57 1.11 -22.22
C TYR A 71 -4.98 -0.03 -23.06
N THR A 72 -4.79 -1.22 -22.48
CA THR A 72 -4.39 -2.41 -23.24
C THR A 72 -5.55 -3.10 -23.96
N GLY A 73 -6.75 -2.51 -23.95
CA GLY A 73 -7.93 -3.01 -24.68
C GLY A 73 -8.76 -4.02 -23.89
N GLN A 74 -8.51 -4.17 -22.58
CA GLN A 74 -9.31 -5.04 -21.74
C GLN A 74 -10.59 -4.30 -21.33
N GLY A 75 -11.77 -4.87 -21.61
CA GLY A 75 -13.04 -4.22 -21.27
C GLY A 75 -13.29 -4.12 -19.76
N ALA A 76 -14.07 -3.13 -19.32
CA ALA A 76 -14.29 -2.80 -17.91
C ALA A 76 -14.74 -3.99 -17.04
N ALA A 77 -15.57 -4.90 -17.58
CA ALA A 77 -16.00 -6.11 -16.86
C ALA A 77 -14.84 -7.07 -16.57
N GLY A 78 -13.93 -7.26 -17.54
CA GLY A 78 -12.75 -8.10 -17.40
C GLY A 78 -11.74 -7.50 -16.43
N VAL A 79 -11.56 -6.18 -16.47
CA VAL A 79 -10.72 -5.46 -15.51
C VAL A 79 -11.28 -5.58 -14.09
N SER A 80 -12.58 -5.37 -13.92
CA SER A 80 -13.25 -5.48 -12.61
C SER A 80 -13.10 -6.89 -12.02
N ALA A 81 -13.26 -7.94 -12.83
CA ALA A 81 -13.07 -9.31 -12.39
C ALA A 81 -11.61 -9.60 -11.98
N ALA A 82 -10.63 -9.12 -12.76
CA ALA A 82 -9.22 -9.27 -12.43
C ALA A 82 -8.85 -8.59 -11.10
N LEU A 83 -9.34 -7.36 -10.88
CA LEU A 83 -9.11 -6.63 -9.64
C LEU A 83 -9.87 -7.23 -8.44
N SER A 84 -11.09 -7.72 -8.65
CA SER A 84 -11.84 -8.46 -7.62
C SER A 84 -11.03 -9.67 -7.12
N ALA A 85 -10.51 -10.46 -8.06
CA ALA A 85 -9.71 -11.64 -7.73
C ALA A 85 -8.39 -11.28 -7.04
N GLN A 86 -7.71 -10.23 -7.51
CA GLN A 86 -6.40 -9.85 -6.99
C GLN A 86 -6.45 -9.20 -5.60
N TYR A 87 -7.46 -8.37 -5.36
CA TYR A 87 -7.59 -7.56 -4.14
C TYR A 87 -8.63 -8.12 -3.15
N GLY A 88 -9.26 -9.27 -3.46
CA GLY A 88 -10.28 -9.87 -2.60
C GLY A 88 -11.52 -8.98 -2.42
N SER A 89 -11.81 -8.11 -3.39
CA SER A 89 -12.97 -7.22 -3.37
C SER A 89 -14.18 -7.86 -4.05
N SER A 90 -15.38 -7.43 -3.67
CA SER A 90 -16.60 -7.85 -4.37
C SER A 90 -16.65 -7.25 -5.79
N PRO A 91 -17.39 -7.88 -6.73
CA PRO A 91 -17.51 -7.37 -8.10
C PRO A 91 -18.02 -5.91 -8.17
N GLY A 92 -18.94 -5.53 -7.27
CA GLY A 92 -19.45 -4.15 -7.21
C GLY A 92 -18.41 -3.14 -6.75
N GLN A 93 -17.58 -3.51 -5.77
CA GLN A 93 -16.49 -2.66 -5.29
C GLN A 93 -15.43 -2.45 -6.38
N ALA A 94 -15.04 -3.52 -7.07
CA ALA A 94 -14.08 -3.42 -8.17
C ALA A 94 -14.63 -2.63 -9.35
N ALA A 95 -15.90 -2.83 -9.72
CA ALA A 95 -16.55 -2.05 -10.78
C ALA A 95 -16.63 -0.56 -10.43
N GLY A 96 -16.94 -0.22 -9.17
CA GLY A 96 -16.91 1.15 -8.68
C GLY A 96 -15.52 1.78 -8.78
N LEU A 97 -14.47 1.04 -8.40
CA LEU A 97 -13.09 1.49 -8.55
C LEU A 97 -12.71 1.70 -10.03
N VAL A 98 -13.06 0.77 -10.92
CA VAL A 98 -12.77 0.88 -12.36
C VAL A 98 -13.47 2.09 -12.97
N SER A 99 -14.74 2.32 -12.60
CA SER A 99 -15.50 3.49 -13.04
C SER A 99 -14.89 4.80 -12.55
N ALA A 100 -14.49 4.87 -11.27
CA ALA A 100 -13.84 6.04 -10.70
C ALA A 100 -12.46 6.31 -11.35
N ALA A 101 -11.69 5.26 -11.63
CA ALA A 101 -10.40 5.36 -12.30
C ALA A 101 -10.55 5.87 -13.73
N HIS A 102 -11.51 5.33 -14.49
CA HIS A 102 -11.83 5.80 -15.84
C HIS A 102 -12.26 7.26 -15.85
N ALA A 103 -13.17 7.66 -14.96
CA ALA A 103 -13.69 9.02 -14.90
C ALA A 103 -12.66 10.08 -14.44
N THR A 104 -11.59 9.68 -13.74
CA THR A 104 -10.65 10.61 -13.10
C THR A 104 -9.24 10.53 -13.68
N MET A 105 -8.66 9.33 -13.78
CA MET A 105 -7.24 9.12 -14.08
C MET A 105 -6.99 8.65 -15.53
N CYS A 106 -7.94 7.97 -16.15
CA CYS A 106 -7.80 7.43 -17.50
C CYS A 106 -9.05 7.65 -18.35
N THR A 107 -9.46 8.90 -18.45
CA THR A 107 -10.67 9.34 -19.18
C THR A 107 -10.65 9.01 -20.67
N GLN A 108 -9.46 8.77 -21.23
CA GLN A 108 -9.28 8.40 -22.65
C GLN A 108 -9.15 6.91 -22.87
N ALA A 109 -9.24 6.08 -21.82
CA ALA A 109 -9.15 4.65 -21.99
C ALA A 109 -10.44 4.08 -22.62
N PRO A 110 -10.35 3.02 -23.44
CA PRO A 110 -11.52 2.30 -23.92
C PRO A 110 -12.35 1.73 -22.77
N SER A 111 -13.67 1.67 -22.94
CA SER A 111 -14.65 1.13 -21.99
C SER A 111 -14.91 -0.36 -22.19
#